data_AF-A0A7X2IX90-F1
#
_entry.id   AF-A0A7X2IX90-F1
#
_cell.length_a   1.000
_cell.length_b   1.000
_cell.length_c   1.000
_cell.angle_alpha   90.00
_cell.angle_beta   90.00
_cell.angle_gamma   90.00
#
_symmetry.space_group_name_H-M   'P 1'
#
loop_
_entity.id
_entity.type
_entity.pdbx_description
1 polymer ?
#
loop_
_entity_poly.entity_id
_entity_poly.type
_entity_poly.pdbx_seq_one_letter_code
_entity_poly.pdbx_strand_id
1 'polypeptide(L)' 'MLEKVKLPLFLAAASAQVLGIIFLFIYIPLSIAFFIAYGVLLFALLVVFIKQRMQEKKEDDNNDYRDY' A
#
# COMPACT_ATOMS: atom_id res chain seq x y z
N MET A 1 -8.39 -11.38 3.89
CA MET A 1 -8.02 -11.06 2.48
C MET A 1 -7.07 -9.86 2.39
N LEU A 2 -7.40 -8.70 2.99
CA LEU A 2 -6.54 -7.49 2.95
C LEU A 2 -5.10 -7.69 3.45
N GLU A 3 -4.90 -8.56 4.44
CA GLU A 3 -3.57 -8.90 4.97
C GLU A 3 -2.64 -9.52 3.92
N LYS A 4 -3.19 -10.37 3.05
CA LYS A 4 -2.43 -11.01 1.97
C LYS A 4 -2.11 -10.04 0.83
N VAL A 5 -2.76 -8.88 0.77
CA VAL A 5 -2.57 -7.85 -0.27
C VAL A 5 -1.52 -6.81 0.15
N LYS A 6 -1.36 -6.55 1.45
CA LYS A 6 -0.40 -5.57 1.97
C LYS A 6 1.04 -5.90 1.60
N LEU A 7 1.47 -7.14 1.81
CA LEU A 7 2.84 -7.58 1.54
C LEU A 7 3.23 -7.47 0.05
N PRO A 8 2.47 -8.02 -0.91
CA PRO A 8 2.82 -7.87 -2.33
C PRO A 8 2.74 -6.41 -2.80
N LEU A 9 1.80 -5.62 -2.27
CA LEU A 9 1.68 -4.20 -2.61
C LEU A 9 2.87 -3.39 -2.08
N PHE A 10 3.34 -3.70 -0.86
CA PHE A 10 4.55 -3.12 -0.29
C PHE A 10 5.79 -3.52 -1.09
N LEU A 11 5.94 -4.81 -1.44
CA LEU A 11 7.06 -5.29 -2.25
C LEU A 11 7.08 -4.64 -3.63
N ALA A 12 5.91 -4.46 -4.26
CA ALA A 12 5.80 -3.76 -5.53
C ALA A 12 6.23 -2.28 -5.39
N ALA A 13 5.79 -1.59 -4.33
CA ALA A 13 6.17 -0.21 -4.08
C ALA A 13 7.69 -0.07 -3.86
N ALA A 14 8.27 -0.92 -3.01
CA ALA A 14 9.71 -0.94 -2.75
C ALA A 14 10.51 -1.25 -4.03
N SER A 15 10.05 -2.20 -4.84
CA SER A 15 10.69 -2.55 -6.11
C SER A 15 10.63 -1.39 -7.10
N ALA A 16 9.47 -0.74 -7.24
CA ALA A 16 9.31 0.44 -8.10
C ALA A 16 10.22 1.60 -7.68
N GLN A 17 10.40 1.82 -6.37
CA GLN A 17 11.31 2.83 -5.84
C GLN A 17 12.77 2.50 -6.19
N VAL A 18 13.21 1.27 -5.92
CA VAL A 18 14.59 0.83 -6.21
C VAL A 18 14.88 0.94 -7.71
N LEU A 19 13.97 0.45 -8.56
CA LEU A 19 14.08 0.58 -10.01
C LEU A 19 14.10 2.04 -10.43
N GLY A 20 13.24 2.90 -9.88
CA GLY A 20 13.23 4.34 -10.15
C GLY A 20 14.58 5.00 -9.87
N ILE A 21 15.22 4.66 -8.75
CA ILE A 21 16.56 5.16 -8.39
C ILE A 21 17.63 4.65 -9.38
N ILE A 22 17.61 3.36 -9.72
CA ILE A 22 18.56 2.78 -10.69
C ILE A 22 18.42 3.46 -12.05
N PHE A 23 17.19 3.61 -12.54
CA PHE A 23 16.92 4.22 -13.85
C PHE A 23 17.19 5.72 -13.90
N LEU A 24 17.35 6.40 -12.75
CA LEU A 24 17.71 7.81 -12.68
C LEU A 24 19.05 8.08 -13.40
N PHE A 25 19.97 7.11 -13.33
CA PHE A 25 21.29 7.18 -13.94
C PHE A 25 21.37 6.60 -15.36
N ILE A 26 20.33 5.90 -15.82
CA ILE A 26 20.31 5.20 -17.12
C ILE A 26 19.38 5.90 -18.10
N TYR A 27 18.14 6.16 -17.69
CA TYR A 27 17.11 6.72 -18.56
C TYR A 27 16.04 7.47 -17.75
N ILE A 28 16.21 8.79 -17.66
CA ILE A 28 15.38 9.70 -16.86
C ILE A 28 13.87 9.56 -17.14
N PRO A 29 13.39 9.47 -18.41
CA PRO A 29 11.95 9.35 -18.65
C PRO A 29 11.32 8.10 -18.02
N LEU A 30 12.03 6.97 -18.03
CA LEU A 30 11.57 5.74 -17.40
C LEU A 30 11.67 5.81 -15.87
N SER A 31 12.67 6.49 -15.33
CA SER A 31 12.75 6.79 -13.89
C SER A 31 11.52 7.57 -13.40
N ILE A 32 11.11 8.61 -14.13
CA ILE A 32 9.90 9.38 -13.82
C ILE A 32 8.67 8.46 -13.78
N ALA A 33 8.52 7.57 -14.76
CA ALA A 33 7.42 6.61 -14.79
C ALA A 33 7.41 5.68 -13.56
N PHE A 34 8.59 5.18 -13.14
CA PHE A 34 8.73 4.38 -11.92
C PHE A 34 8.38 5.15 -10.64
N PHE A 35 8.77 6.42 -10.53
CA PHE A 35 8.41 7.26 -9.39
C PHE A 35 6.92 7.59 -9.33
N ILE A 36 6.26 7.81 -10.48
CA ILE A 36 4.80 7.95 -10.55
C ILE A 36 4.12 6.66 -10.09
N ALA A 37 4.55 5.51 -10.60
CA ALA A 37 4.02 4.21 -10.21
C ALA A 37 4.21 3.95 -8.71
N TYR A 38 5.38 4.28 -8.16
CA TYR A 38 5.65 4.22 -6.72
C TYR A 38 4.66 5.07 -5.92
N GLY A 39 4.41 6.32 -6.34
CA GLY A 39 3.43 7.20 -5.69
C GLY A 39 2.01 6.62 -5.68
N VAL A 40 1.57 6.04 -6.80
CA VAL A 40 0.27 5.37 -6.90
C VAL A 40 0.19 4.15 -5.98
N LEU A 41 1.25 3.33 -5.93
CA LEU A 41 1.32 2.16 -5.07
C LEU A 41 1.28 2.54 -3.59
N LEU A 42 1.99 3.61 -3.19
CA LEU A 42 1.91 4.15 -1.83
C LEU A 42 0.51 4.64 -1.49
N PHE A 43 -0.14 5.36 -2.39
CA PHE A 43 -1.52 5.81 -2.18
C PHE A 43 -2.47 4.63 -1.99
N ALA A 44 -2.36 3.60 -2.82
CA ALA A 44 -3.13 2.38 -2.69
C ALA A 44 -2.86 1.69 -1.34
N LEU A 45 -1.59 1.63 -0.91
CA LEU A 45 -1.19 1.07 0.39
C LEU A 45 -1.90 1.81 1.53
N LEU A 46 -1.92 3.15 1.47
CA LEU A 46 -2.55 4.01 2.46
C LEU A 46 -4.07 3.74 2.55
N VAL A 47 -4.75 3.62 1.41
CA VAL A 47 -6.18 3.25 1.36
C VAL A 47 -6.43 1.87 1.94
N VAL A 48 -5.56 0.88 1.66
CA VAL A 48 -5.67 -0.47 2.24
C VAL A 48 -5.54 -0.42 3.76
N PHE A 49 -4.58 0.34 4.30
CA PHE A 49 -4.42 0.51 5.74
C PHE A 49 -5.64 1.18 6.39
N ILE A 50 -6.17 2.25 5.79
CA ILE A 50 -7.38 2.92 6.30
C ILE A 50 -8.56 1.97 6.32
N LYS A 51 -8.82 1.25 5.21
CA LYS A 51 -9.93 0.30 5.14
C LYS A 51 -9.82 -0.80 6.19
N GLN A 52 -8.62 -1.31 6.41
CA GLN A 52 -8.42 -2.33 7.43
C GLN A 52 -8.75 -1.79 8.83
N ARG A 53 -8.28 -0.59 9.17
CA ARG A 53 -8.60 0.05 10.46
C ARG A 53 -10.10 0.29 10.64
N MET A 54 -10.81 0.62 9.56
CA MET A 54 -12.27 0.77 9.61
C MET A 54 -12.97 -0.58 9.78
N GLN A 55 -12.48 -1.65 9.15
CA GLN A 55 -13.02 -3.00 9.33
C GLN A 55 -12.82 -3.51 10.76
N GLU A 56 -11.62 -3.33 11.32
CA GLU A 56 -11.31 -3.70 12.71
C GLU A 56 -12.28 -3.00 13.69
N LYS A 57 -12.51 -1.69 13.54
CA LYS A 57 -13.48 -0.96 14.36
C LYS A 57 -14.92 -1.46 14.18
N LYS A 58 -15.29 -1.79 12.93
CA LYS A 58 -16.64 -2.29 12.65
C LYS A 58 -16.85 -3.68 13.24
N GLU A 59 -15.84 -4.55 13.24
CA GLU A 59 -15.91 -5.84 13.92
C GLU A 59 -16.04 -5.66 15.43
N ASP A 60 -15.30 -4.72 16.02
CA ASP A 60 -15.38 -4.42 17.47
C ASP A 60 -16.76 -3.86 17.86
N ASP A 61 -17.30 -2.89 17.11
CA ASP A 61 -18.63 -2.32 17.35
C ASP A 61 -19.77 -3.34 17.14
N ASN A 62 -19.58 -4.30 16.24
CA ASN A 62 -20.61 -5.28 15.88
C ASN A 62 -20.53 -6.56 16.74
N ASN A 63 -19.42 -6.75 17.46
CA ASN A 63 -19.22 -7.85 18.41
C ASN A 63 -19.34 -7.34 19.86
N ASP A 64 -20.33 -6.48 20.08
CA ASP A 64 -20.66 -5.87 21.36
C ASP A 64 -21.07 -6.96 22.36
N TYR A 65 -20.08 -7.50 23.10
CA TYR A 65 -20.26 -8.35 24.28
C TYR A 65 -20.84 -7.55 25.46
N ARG A 66 -21.94 -6.82 25.22
CA ARG A 66 -22.71 -6.03 26.21
C ARG A 66 -23.76 -6.85 26.95
N ASP A 67 -23.54 -8.16 27.08
CA ASP A 67 -24.32 -9.06 27.93
C ASP A 67 -23.56 -9.35 29.25
N TYR A 68 -23.25 -8.30 30.01
CA TYR A 68 -22.86 -8.40 31.44
C TYR A 68 -23.78 -7.55 32.29
#